data_AF-A0A5N0E4I6-F1
#
_entry.id   AF-A0A5N0E4I6-F1
#
_cell.length_a   1.000
_cell.length_b   1.000
_cell.length_c   1.000
_cell.angle_alpha   90.00
_cell.angle_beta   90.00
_cell.angle_gamma   90.00
#
_symmetry.space_group_name_H-M   'P 1'
#
loop_
_entity.id
_entity.type
_entity.pdbx_description
1 polymer ?
#
loop_
_entity_poly.entity_id
_entity_poly.type
_entity_poly.pdbx_seq_one_letter_code
_entity_poly.pdbx_strand_id
1 'polypeptide(L)'
;MMDGLCTCRLDAAALRGFLMDCFEVPASEIFVGHRDQVDELLRDVQRAGPFAVFCTYADVGGDFCSSFSIGAGERVAELAGIDGEGLAGALAGFSGGGVLCGFGTEPEPWLWTLVGPEGNRELVHLDEDNEGFTCSCQYLHRVVI
;
A
#
# COMPACT_ATOMS: atom_id res chain seq x y z
N MET A 1 -13.27 -14.11 25.54
CA MET A 1 -12.08 -14.32 24.69
C MET A 1 -12.02 -13.04 23.87
N MET A 2 -11.08 -12.14 24.17
CA MET A 2 -11.01 -10.84 23.50
C MET A 2 -10.48 -11.07 22.08
N ASP A 3 -11.32 -10.81 21.08
CA ASP A 3 -10.89 -10.69 19.69
C ASP A 3 -9.98 -9.47 19.59
N GLY A 4 -8.68 -9.70 19.80
CA GLY A 4 -7.61 -8.71 19.68
C GLY A 4 -7.34 -8.37 18.21
N LEU A 5 -8.36 -7.90 17.51
CA LEU A 5 -8.19 -7.28 16.20
C LEU A 5 -7.63 -5.88 16.45
N CYS A 6 -6.37 -5.66 16.07
CA CYS A 6 -5.79 -4.33 15.90
C CYS A 6 -6.82 -3.38 15.28
N THR A 7 -7.26 -2.37 16.02
CA THR A 7 -8.31 -1.45 15.58
C THR A 7 -7.81 -0.24 14.80
N CYS A 8 -6.49 -0.04 14.71
CA CYS A 8 -5.92 1.06 13.93
C CYS A 8 -5.75 0.63 12.47
N ARG A 9 -6.87 0.55 11.73
CA ARG A 9 -6.83 0.57 10.26
C ARG A 9 -6.54 1.99 9.80
N LEU A 10 -5.55 2.18 8.93
CA LEU A 10 -5.45 3.40 8.13
C LEU A 10 -6.76 3.59 7.35
N ASP A 11 -7.45 4.70 7.60
CA ASP A 11 -8.69 5.05 6.91
C ASP A 11 -8.42 5.33 5.42
N ALA A 12 -9.28 4.83 4.54
CA ALA A 12 -9.06 4.93 3.10
C ALA A 12 -9.07 6.39 2.59
N ALA A 13 -9.84 7.29 3.21
CA ALA A 13 -9.84 8.70 2.86
C ALA A 13 -8.56 9.39 3.36
N ALA A 14 -8.10 9.04 4.56
CA ALA A 14 -6.84 9.51 5.10
C ALA A 14 -5.65 9.05 4.24
N LEU A 15 -5.62 7.77 3.84
CA LEU A 15 -4.61 7.21 2.95
C LEU A 15 -4.64 7.88 1.57
N ARG A 16 -5.82 8.18 1.04
CA ARG A 16 -5.95 8.96 -0.20
C ARG A 16 -5.34 10.35 -0.08
N GLY A 17 -5.60 11.05 1.03
CA GLY A 17 -5.02 12.37 1.30
C GLY A 17 -3.49 12.32 1.38
N PHE A 18 -2.95 11.34 2.11
CA PHE A 18 -1.52 11.08 2.16
C PHE A 18 -0.90 10.89 0.75
N LEU A 19 -1.51 10.05 -0.09
CA LEU A 19 -1.01 9.79 -1.44
C LEU A 19 -1.10 11.03 -2.34
N MET A 20 -2.09 11.90 -2.16
CA MET A 20 -2.17 13.19 -2.86
C MET A 20 -0.99 14.08 -2.51
N ASP A 21 -0.65 14.15 -1.22
CA ASP A 21 0.45 14.98 -0.74
C ASP A 21 1.81 14.41 -1.16
N CYS A 22 1.97 13.07 -1.15
CA CYS A 22 3.22 12.42 -1.54
C CYS A 22 3.53 12.50 -3.04
N PHE A 23 2.52 12.33 -3.89
CA PHE A 23 2.71 12.26 -5.34
C PHE A 23 2.34 13.55 -6.07
N GLU A 24 1.85 14.57 -5.36
CA GLU A 24 1.41 15.85 -5.90
C GLU A 24 0.37 15.73 -7.03
N VAL A 25 -0.48 14.69 -6.97
CA VAL A 25 -1.54 14.42 -7.95
C VAL A 25 -2.93 14.73 -7.38
N PRO A 26 -3.90 15.16 -8.22
CA PRO A 26 -5.25 15.42 -7.74
C PRO A 26 -5.96 14.13 -7.32
N ALA A 27 -6.93 14.23 -6.41
CA ALA A 27 -7.69 13.09 -5.90
C ALA A 27 -8.28 12.20 -7.01
N SER A 28 -8.68 12.77 -8.15
CA SER A 28 -9.23 12.05 -9.30
C SER A 28 -8.26 11.06 -9.94
N GLU A 29 -6.96 11.28 -9.77
CA GLU A 29 -5.86 10.46 -10.28
C GLU A 29 -5.40 9.38 -9.27
N ILE A 30 -6.05 9.31 -8.11
CA ILE A 30 -5.75 8.30 -7.08
C ILE A 30 -6.93 7.36 -6.90
N PHE A 31 -6.64 6.07 -6.98
CA PHE A 31 -7.54 5.01 -6.52
C PHE A 31 -7.09 4.49 -5.16
N VAL A 32 -8.04 4.36 -4.23
CA VAL A 32 -7.86 3.65 -2.96
C VAL A 32 -9.08 2.77 -2.74
N GLY A 33 -8.88 1.46 -2.57
CA GLY A 33 -9.99 0.52 -2.39
C GLY A 33 -9.59 -0.77 -1.68
N HIS A 34 -10.58 -1.46 -1.10
CA HIS A 34 -10.34 -2.80 -0.56
C HIS A 34 -10.04 -3.77 -1.71
N ARG A 35 -9.02 -4.63 -1.56
CA ARG A 35 -8.53 -5.54 -2.60
C ARG A 35 -9.64 -6.38 -3.22
N ASP A 36 -10.54 -6.92 -2.39
CA ASP A 36 -11.64 -7.80 -2.84
C ASP A 36 -12.79 -7.03 -3.52
N GLN A 37 -12.77 -5.71 -3.49
CA GLN A 37 -13.82 -4.85 -4.05
C GLN A 37 -13.35 -4.05 -5.27
N VAL A 38 -12.09 -4.22 -5.68
CA VAL A 38 -11.50 -3.43 -6.78
C VAL A 38 -12.35 -3.50 -8.05
N ASP A 39 -12.73 -4.70 -8.48
CA ASP A 39 -13.51 -4.90 -9.70
C ASP A 39 -14.88 -4.23 -9.63
N GLU A 40 -15.53 -4.27 -8.47
CA GLU A 40 -16.83 -3.63 -8.23
C GLU A 40 -16.69 -2.10 -8.24
N LEU A 41 -15.69 -1.57 -7.54
CA LEU A 41 -15.43 -0.14 -7.43
C LEU A 41 -15.01 0.48 -8.77
N LEU A 42 -14.33 -0.28 -9.64
CA LEU A 42 -13.88 0.18 -10.94
C LEU A 42 -14.92 0.00 -12.06
N ARG A 43 -15.97 -0.80 -11.82
CA ARG A 43 -16.94 -1.20 -12.86
C ARG A 43 -17.57 -0.03 -13.61
N ASP A 44 -17.93 1.03 -12.88
CA ASP A 44 -18.63 2.20 -13.43
C ASP A 44 -17.70 3.42 -13.64
N VAL A 45 -16.39 3.24 -13.44
CA VAL A 45 -15.42 4.33 -13.58
C VAL A 45 -15.11 4.57 -15.05
N GLN A 46 -15.71 5.61 -15.61
CA GLN A 46 -15.42 6.06 -16.97
C GLN A 46 -14.21 6.99 -16.98
N ARG A 47 -13.06 6.47 -17.42
CA ARG A 47 -11.81 7.23 -17.53
C ARG A 47 -11.02 6.84 -18.79
N ALA A 48 -10.26 7.78 -19.31
CA ALA A 48 -9.49 7.61 -20.54
C ALA A 48 -8.18 6.82 -20.36
N GLY A 49 -7.79 6.52 -19.12
CA GLY A 49 -6.54 5.82 -18.79
C GLY A 49 -6.50 5.36 -17.31
N PRO A 50 -5.43 4.66 -16.90
CA PRO A 50 -5.26 4.20 -15.52
C PRO A 50 -5.16 5.38 -14.55
N PHE A 51 -5.33 5.09 -13.26
CA PHE A 51 -5.00 6.06 -12.21
C PHE A 51 -3.48 6.26 -12.15
N ALA A 52 -3.04 7.50 -11.93
CA ALA A 52 -1.63 7.82 -11.71
C ALA A 52 -1.05 7.11 -10.48
N VAL A 53 -1.86 6.99 -9.43
CA VAL A 53 -1.53 6.28 -8.19
C VAL A 53 -2.65 5.30 -7.86
N PHE A 54 -2.28 4.06 -7.58
CA PHE A 54 -3.20 2.98 -7.28
C PHE A 54 -2.83 2.34 -5.96
N CYS A 55 -3.76 2.37 -5.01
CA CYS A 55 -3.58 1.76 -3.71
C CYS A 55 -4.71 0.76 -3.42
N THR A 56 -4.35 -0.41 -2.94
CA THR A 56 -5.30 -1.37 -2.37
C THR A 56 -4.92 -1.72 -0.95
N TYR A 57 -5.93 -2.03 -0.15
CA TYR A 57 -5.75 -2.54 1.20
C TYR A 57 -6.54 -3.83 1.41
N ALA A 58 -6.04 -4.70 2.27
CA ALA A 58 -6.72 -5.92 2.67
C ALA A 58 -6.48 -6.20 4.14
N ASP A 59 -7.46 -6.85 4.78
CA ASP A 59 -7.25 -7.46 6.09
C ASP A 59 -6.39 -8.71 5.96
N VAL A 60 -5.39 -8.82 6.82
CA VAL A 60 -4.54 -10.02 6.92
C VAL A 60 -4.61 -10.56 8.34
N GLY A 61 -4.47 -11.88 8.47
CA GLY A 61 -4.36 -12.55 9.76
C GLY A 61 -2.90 -12.78 10.16
N GLY A 62 -2.69 -13.25 11.39
CA GLY A 62 -1.36 -13.56 11.92
C GLY A 62 -0.74 -12.36 12.64
N ASP A 63 0.55 -12.11 12.39
CA ASP A 63 1.31 -11.03 13.05
C ASP A 63 1.03 -9.64 12.48
N PHE A 64 0.30 -9.55 11.37
CA PHE A 64 -0.05 -8.32 10.68
C PHE A 64 -1.54 -8.06 10.79
N CYS A 65 -1.90 -6.78 10.83
CA CYS A 65 -3.25 -6.30 11.02
C CYS A 65 -3.89 -5.85 9.69
N SER A 66 -3.05 -5.47 8.72
CA SER A 66 -3.45 -5.05 7.38
C SER A 66 -2.30 -5.23 6.39
N SER A 67 -2.62 -5.31 5.10
CA SER A 67 -1.66 -5.19 4.01
C SER A 67 -2.07 -4.09 3.03
N PHE A 68 -1.12 -3.27 2.61
CA PHE A 68 -1.28 -2.26 1.56
C PHE A 68 -0.45 -2.62 0.35
N SER A 69 -0.98 -2.38 -0.83
CA SER A 69 -0.23 -2.38 -2.08
C SER A 69 -0.35 -0.99 -2.68
N ILE A 70 0.77 -0.30 -2.89
CA ILE A 70 0.82 1.05 -3.45
C ILE A 70 1.65 0.98 -4.72
N GLY A 71 1.06 1.36 -5.85
CA GLY A 71 1.76 1.53 -7.12
C GLY A 71 1.56 2.95 -7.63
N ALA A 72 2.60 3.54 -8.20
CA ALA A 72 2.54 4.81 -8.90
C ALA A 72 3.17 4.65 -10.29
N GLY A 73 2.65 5.35 -11.29
CA GLY A 73 3.30 5.37 -12.61
C GLY A 73 4.73 5.96 -12.50
N GLU A 74 5.70 5.37 -13.20
CA GLU A 74 7.12 5.76 -13.15
C GLU A 74 7.33 7.28 -13.25
N ARG A 75 6.71 7.92 -14.25
CA ARG A 75 6.78 9.37 -14.44
C ARG A 75 6.25 10.19 -13.25
N VAL A 76 5.25 9.67 -12.54
CA VAL A 76 4.65 10.34 -11.36
C VAL A 76 5.59 10.22 -10.17
N ALA A 77 6.17 9.05 -9.95
CA ALA A 77 7.16 8.82 -8.90
C ALA A 77 8.43 9.67 -9.13
N GLU A 78 8.93 9.72 -10.37
CA GLU A 78 10.08 10.56 -10.75
C GLU A 78 9.84 12.05 -10.51
N LEU A 79 8.65 12.55 -10.88
CA LEU A 79 8.30 13.96 -10.70
C LEU A 79 8.16 14.33 -9.21
N ALA A 80 7.60 13.44 -8.42
CA ALA A 80 7.48 13.61 -6.96
C ALA A 80 8.83 13.47 -6.23
N GLY A 81 9.85 12.90 -6.88
CA GLY A 81 11.18 12.72 -6.31
C GLY A 81 11.20 11.82 -5.08
N ILE A 82 10.23 10.91 -4.97
CA ILE A 82 10.06 9.99 -3.84
C ILE A 82 10.40 8.57 -4.28
N ASP A 83 11.38 7.96 -3.61
CA ASP A 83 11.73 6.55 -3.79
C ASP A 83 10.95 5.66 -2.80
N GLY A 84 11.10 4.34 -2.94
CA GLY A 84 10.36 3.39 -2.11
C GLY A 84 10.65 3.53 -0.60
N GLU A 85 11.90 3.79 -0.24
CA GLU A 85 12.30 4.03 1.15
C GLU A 85 11.68 5.33 1.70
N GLY A 86 11.74 6.41 0.92
CA GLY A 86 11.13 7.70 1.25
C GLY A 86 9.62 7.60 1.42
N LEU A 87 8.94 6.82 0.57
CA LEU A 87 7.50 6.58 0.67
C LEU A 87 7.16 5.75 1.91
N ALA A 88 7.92 4.69 2.20
CA ALA A 88 7.73 3.90 3.42
C ALA A 88 7.95 4.73 4.69
N GLY A 89 8.99 5.58 4.69
CA GLY A 89 9.28 6.51 5.78
C GLY A 89 8.17 7.55 5.98
N ALA A 90 7.68 8.13 4.89
CA ALA A 90 6.56 9.07 4.91
C ALA A 90 5.28 8.41 5.43
N LEU A 91 4.99 7.18 4.99
CA LEU A 91 3.81 6.42 5.41
C LEU A 91 3.88 6.02 6.90
N ALA A 92 5.07 5.66 7.40
CA ALA A 92 5.29 5.44 8.84
C ALA A 92 5.07 6.72 9.65
N GLY A 93 5.63 7.84 9.20
CA GLY A 93 5.41 9.14 9.85
C GLY A 93 3.93 9.52 9.87
N PHE A 94 3.21 9.27 8.78
CA PHE A 94 1.77 9.48 8.66
C PHE A 94 0.95 8.59 9.60
N SER A 95 1.31 7.32 9.74
CA SER A 95 0.62 6.39 10.65
C SER A 95 1.02 6.54 12.12
N GLY A 96 1.93 7.48 12.43
CA GLY A 96 2.48 7.67 13.77
C GLY A 96 3.37 6.51 14.23
N GLY A 97 3.84 5.70 13.27
CA GLY A 97 4.62 4.49 13.47
C GLY A 97 6.09 4.64 13.11
N GLY A 98 6.79 3.50 13.14
CA GLY A 98 8.15 3.35 12.64
C GLY A 98 8.20 2.36 11.46
N VAL A 99 9.26 2.46 10.66
CA VAL A 99 9.55 1.49 9.58
C VAL A 99 10.41 0.36 10.15
N LEU A 100 10.03 -0.87 9.85
CA LEU A 100 10.88 -2.04 10.01
C LEU A 100 11.07 -2.67 8.62
N CYS A 101 12.30 -2.58 8.09
CA CYS A 101 12.66 -3.32 6.88
C CYS A 101 12.84 -4.79 7.25
N GLY A 102 12.22 -5.72 6.52
CA GLY A 102 12.73 -7.09 6.55
C GLY A 102 11.78 -8.20 6.15
N PHE A 103 12.20 -8.93 5.10
CA PHE A 103 12.27 -10.39 5.10
C PHE A 103 13.64 -10.79 4.53
N GLY A 104 14.48 -11.51 5.30
CA GLY A 104 15.78 -12.04 4.81
C GLY A 104 17.04 -11.25 5.22
N THR A 105 18.18 -11.60 4.62
CA THR A 105 19.49 -10.96 4.84
C THR A 105 19.69 -9.68 4.03
N GLU A 106 18.78 -9.39 3.11
CA GLU A 106 18.79 -8.21 2.25
C GLU A 106 17.34 -7.70 2.19
N PRO A 107 17.08 -6.42 2.49
CA PRO A 107 15.73 -5.87 2.43
C PRO A 107 15.28 -5.80 0.98
N GLU A 108 14.20 -6.51 0.63
CA GLU A 108 13.52 -6.32 -0.67
C GLU A 108 12.99 -4.87 -0.73
N PRO A 109 13.43 -4.03 -1.69
CA PRO A 109 13.12 -2.60 -1.69
C PRO A 109 11.64 -2.29 -1.90
N TRP A 110 10.85 -3.27 -2.35
CA TRP A 110 9.40 -3.17 -2.52
C TRP A 110 8.57 -3.69 -1.33
N LEU A 111 9.18 -4.24 -0.28
CA LEU A 111 8.43 -4.86 0.83
C LEU A 111 8.85 -4.31 2.20
N TRP A 112 7.90 -3.66 2.87
CA TRP A 112 8.13 -2.95 4.12
C TRP A 112 7.14 -3.39 5.20
N THR A 113 7.58 -3.43 6.45
CA THR A 113 6.69 -3.58 7.60
C THR A 113 6.60 -2.26 8.34
N LEU A 114 5.40 -1.73 8.50
CA LEU A 114 5.15 -0.58 9.36
C LEU A 114 4.74 -1.05 10.74
N VAL A 115 5.29 -0.44 11.78
CA VAL A 115 4.92 -0.70 13.16
C VAL A 115 4.24 0.53 13.71
N GLY A 116 2.94 0.46 13.93
CA GLY A 116 2.18 1.55 14.52
C GLY A 116 2.52 1.77 16.00
N PRO A 117 2.05 2.89 16.58
CA PRO A 117 2.39 3.30 17.94
C PRO A 117 1.86 2.34 19.01
N GLU A 118 0.82 1.56 18.70
CA GLU A 118 0.25 0.54 19.58
C GLU A 118 0.89 -0.85 19.38
N GLY A 119 1.94 -0.93 18.55
CA GLY A 119 2.63 -2.18 18.22
C GLY A 119 1.93 -3.03 17.16
N ASN A 120 0.86 -2.52 16.54
CA ASN A 120 0.24 -3.11 15.36
C ASN A 120 1.22 -3.12 14.20
N ARG A 121 1.17 -4.18 13.37
CA ARG A 121 2.04 -4.31 12.20
C ARG A 121 1.23 -4.28 10.93
N GLU A 122 1.73 -3.56 9.93
CA GLU A 122 1.11 -3.46 8.62
C GLU A 122 2.16 -3.83 7.56
N LEU A 123 1.74 -4.63 6.59
CA LEU A 123 2.60 -5.01 5.47
C LEU A 123 2.38 -4.01 4.33
N VAL A 124 3.45 -3.45 3.77
CA VAL A 124 3.38 -2.51 2.66
C VAL A 124 4.18 -3.06 1.49
N HIS A 125 3.49 -3.25 0.37
CA HIS A 125 4.07 -3.62 -0.90
C HIS A 125 4.08 -2.41 -1.83
N LEU A 126 5.24 -2.07 -2.36
CA LEU A 126 5.42 -1.00 -3.35
C LEU A 126 5.56 -1.64 -4.72
N ASP A 127 4.63 -1.38 -5.62
CA ASP A 127 4.68 -1.95 -6.97
C ASP A 127 5.54 -1.07 -7.87
N GLU A 128 6.67 -1.61 -8.36
CA GLU A 128 7.65 -0.89 -9.20
C GLU A 128 7.29 -0.92 -10.69
N ASP A 129 6.38 -1.82 -11.13
CA ASP A 129 6.06 -2.03 -12.54
C ASP A 129 4.60 -1.67 -12.87
N ASN A 130 4.34 -0.41 -13.25
CA ASN A 130 3.02 -0.01 -13.73
C ASN A 130 2.98 0.25 -15.25
N GLU A 131 3.57 -0.64 -16.06
CA GLU A 131 3.24 -0.76 -17.48
C GLU A 131 1.97 -1.60 -17.66
N GLY A 132 0.83 -1.04 -17.26
CA GLY A 132 -0.50 -1.56 -17.58
C GLY A 132 -0.89 -2.80 -16.78
N PHE A 133 -2.00 -2.67 -16.04
CA PHE A 133 -2.64 -3.75 -15.28
C PHE A 133 -2.65 -5.11 -16.00
N THR A 134 -1.69 -5.97 -15.63
CA THR A 134 -1.89 -7.41 -15.54
C THR A 134 -1.42 -7.82 -14.16
N CYS A 135 -2.36 -7.80 -13.20
CA CYS A 135 -2.12 -8.40 -11.89
C CYS A 135 -1.89 -9.91 -12.09
N SER A 136 -0.62 -10.30 -12.22
CA SER A 136 -0.15 -11.68 -12.35
C SER A 136 0.49 -12.17 -11.06
N CYS A 137 0.07 -11.65 -9.91
CA CYS A 137 0.50 -12.12 -8.60
C CYS A 137 -0.13 -13.49 -8.30
N GLN A 138 0.43 -14.56 -8.85
CA GLN A 138 0.28 -15.90 -8.27
C GLN A 138 1.03 -15.90 -6.93
N TYR A 139 0.31 -15.60 -5.84
CA TYR A 139 0.81 -15.79 -4.48
C TYR A 139 1.05 -17.30 -4.24
N LEU A 140 2.30 -17.73 -4.35
CA LEU A 140 2.75 -19.07 -3.98
C LEU A 140 2.98 -19.10 -2.46
N HIS A 141 2.03 -19.66 -1.73
CA HIS A 141 2.16 -19.95 -0.31
C HIS A 141 3.23 -21.04 -0.12
N ARG A 142 4.44 -20.67 0.32
CA ARG A 142 5.43 -21.66 0.76
C ARG A 142 5.38 -21.75 2.28
N VAL A 143 4.69 -22.78 2.78
CA VAL A 143 4.76 -23.16 4.20
C VAL A 143 6.17 -23.64 4.48
N VAL A 144 6.91 -22.89 5.30
CA VAL A 144 8.16 -23.37 5.91
C VAL A 144 7.76 -24.20 7.13
N ILE A 145 8.02 -25.51 7.06
CA ILE A 145 7.82 -26.47 8.16
C ILE A 145 8.95 -26.32 9.17
#